data_AF-Q2GI50-F1
#
_entry.id   AF-Q2GI50-F1
#
_cell.length_a   1.000
_cell.length_b   1.000
_cell.length_c   1.000
_cell.angle_alpha   90.00
_cell.angle_beta   90.00
_cell.angle_gamma   90.00
#
_symmetry.space_group_name_H-M   'P 1'
#
loop_
_entity.id
_entity.type
_entity.pdbx_description
1 polymer ?
#
loop_
_entity_poly.entity_id
_entity_poly.type
_entity_poly.pdbx_seq_one_letter_code
_entity_poly.pdbx_strand_id
1 'polypeptide(L)'
;MPFINNKNDTKSTKITWEIIKNQKYKQTHLLQISCLYIITIHSKDYNISLPEDQIISNILLRINTTMESVLLNKLLNIEILKGISSYKFISKKKNNVARLQDISQFFISNFNIKLPKNIEESFIAEHKEAVQLLKNSISI
;
A
#
# COMPACT_ATOMS: atom_id res chain seq x y z
N MET A 1 18.42 40.93 -14.25
CA MET A 1 18.81 39.50 -14.29
C MET A 1 17.96 38.75 -13.27
N PRO A 2 17.29 37.63 -13.62
CA PRO A 2 16.61 36.80 -12.65
C PRO A 2 17.59 35.79 -12.04
N PHE A 3 17.61 35.65 -10.72
CA PHE A 3 18.26 34.52 -10.06
C PHE A 3 17.21 33.44 -9.82
N ILE A 4 17.27 32.37 -10.63
CA ILE A 4 16.55 31.13 -10.39
C ILE A 4 17.30 30.40 -9.28
N ASN A 5 16.73 30.33 -8.09
CA ASN A 5 17.24 29.48 -7.02
C ASN A 5 16.42 28.18 -7.01
N ASN A 6 16.82 27.21 -7.85
CA ASN A 6 16.35 25.83 -7.76
C ASN A 6 17.01 25.17 -6.54
N LYS A 7 16.56 25.54 -5.33
CA LYS A 7 16.76 24.69 -4.16
C LYS A 7 15.68 23.62 -4.18
N ASN A 8 16.00 22.49 -4.82
CA ASN A 8 15.36 21.23 -4.49
C ASN A 8 15.84 20.83 -3.08
N ASP A 9 15.31 21.50 -2.06
CA ASP A 9 15.39 21.03 -0.69
C ASP A 9 14.52 19.77 -0.60
N THR A 10 15.10 18.62 -0.92
CA THR A 10 14.50 17.32 -0.63
C THR A 10 14.41 17.17 0.88
N LYS A 11 13.32 17.67 1.46
CA LYS A 11 12.91 17.40 2.84
C LYS A 11 12.97 15.88 3.03
N SER A 12 13.88 15.42 3.88
CA SER A 12 13.96 14.00 4.22
C SER A 12 12.63 13.61 4.85
N THR A 13 11.87 12.69 4.25
CA THR A 13 10.61 12.20 4.82
C THR A 13 10.86 10.84 5.45
N LYS A 14 10.44 10.66 6.72
CA LYS A 14 10.41 9.35 7.36
C LYS A 14 9.06 8.70 7.06
N ILE A 15 9.07 7.44 6.65
CA ILE A 15 7.85 6.67 6.35
C ILE A 15 7.80 5.49 7.31
N THR A 16 6.69 5.37 8.02
CA THR A 16 6.37 4.19 8.85
C THR A 16 5.10 3.54 8.29
N TRP A 17 4.94 2.24 8.52
CA TRP A 17 3.73 1.55 8.11
C TRP A 17 3.34 0.44 9.08
N GLU A 18 2.04 0.18 9.13
CA GLU A 18 1.43 -0.93 9.86
C GLU A 18 0.53 -1.71 8.92
N ILE A 19 0.37 -3.01 9.19
CA ILE A 19 -0.45 -3.92 8.39
C ILE A 19 -1.48 -4.57 9.29
N ILE A 20 -2.76 -4.34 9.00
CA ILE A 20 -3.87 -5.02 9.66
C ILE A 20 -4.43 -6.05 8.67
N LYS A 21 -4.37 -7.33 9.04
CA LYS A 21 -4.96 -8.42 8.25
C LYS A 21 -6.34 -8.75 8.80
N ASN A 22 -7.33 -8.81 7.92
CA ASN A 22 -8.69 -9.22 8.27
C ASN A 22 -9.13 -10.39 7.38
N GLN A 23 -9.73 -11.40 8.00
CA GLN A 23 -10.21 -12.59 7.31
C GLN A 23 -11.75 -12.58 7.31
N LYS A 24 -12.34 -12.74 6.13
CA LYS A 24 -13.79 -12.81 5.95
C LYS A 24 -14.20 -14.23 5.66
N TYR A 25 -15.07 -14.76 6.51
CA TYR A 25 -15.64 -16.10 6.40
C TYR A 25 -17.10 -16.04 5.97
N LYS A 26 -17.57 -17.11 5.32
CA LYS A 26 -18.98 -17.43 5.19
C LYS A 26 -19.16 -18.86 5.68
N GLN A 27 -19.93 -19.02 6.75
CA GLN A 27 -19.97 -20.26 7.53
C GLN A 27 -18.54 -20.64 7.96
N THR A 28 -18.05 -21.80 7.54
CA THR A 28 -16.70 -22.30 7.84
C THR A 28 -15.68 -22.02 6.73
N HIS A 29 -16.10 -21.43 5.61
CA HIS A 29 -15.22 -21.21 4.46
C HIS A 29 -14.62 -19.80 4.47
N LEU A 30 -13.30 -19.74 4.36
CA LEU A 30 -12.56 -18.50 4.17
C LEU A 30 -12.81 -17.96 2.75
N LEU A 31 -13.38 -16.76 2.63
CA LEU A 31 -13.73 -16.16 1.34
C LEU A 31 -12.76 -15.08 0.89
N GLN A 32 -12.16 -14.36 1.83
CA GLN A 32 -11.32 -13.21 1.52
C GLN A 32 -10.36 -12.93 2.67
N ILE A 33 -9.16 -12.51 2.30
CA ILE A 33 -8.19 -11.91 3.20
C ILE A 33 -7.94 -10.47 2.71
N SER A 34 -8.14 -9.53 3.61
CA SER A 34 -7.92 -8.10 3.38
C SER A 34 -6.68 -7.67 4.16
N CYS A 35 -5.69 -7.11 3.46
CA CYS A 35 -4.56 -6.45 4.10
C CYS A 35 -4.77 -4.94 3.99
N LEU A 36 -4.90 -4.28 5.14
CA LEU A 36 -4.98 -2.83 5.26
C LEU A 36 -3.63 -2.29 5.71
N TYR A 37 -2.98 -1.55 4.83
CA TYR A 37 -1.75 -0.83 5.10
C TYR A 37 -2.10 0.57 5.58
N ILE A 38 -1.56 0.95 6.73
CA ILE A 38 -1.60 2.31 7.25
C ILE A 38 -0.20 2.87 7.06
N ILE A 39 -0.03 3.76 6.08
CA ILE A 39 1.26 4.35 5.73
C ILE A 39 1.28 5.78 6.23
N THR A 40 2.16 6.05 7.20
CA THR A 40 2.32 7.35 7.84
C THR A 40 3.58 8.01 7.34
N ILE A 41 3.45 9.24 6.82
CA ILE A 41 4.58 10.06 6.36
C ILE A 41 4.81 11.17 7.38
N HIS A 42 6.05 11.26 7.84
CA HIS A 42 6.51 12.24 8.81
C HIS A 42 7.43 13.26 8.16
N SER A 43 7.32 14.52 8.60
CA SER A 43 8.28 15.57 8.28
C SER A 43 9.53 15.35 9.10
N LYS A 44 10.70 15.32 8.46
CA LYS A 44 11.97 15.48 9.18
C LYS A 44 12.30 16.97 9.19
N ASP A 45 11.60 17.72 10.03
CA ASP A 45 11.97 19.13 10.25
C ASP A 45 13.20 19.17 11.17
N TYR A 46 14.29 19.76 10.66
CA TYR A 46 15.52 20.00 11.41
C TYR A 46 15.41 21.20 12.38
N ASN A 47 14.19 21.57 12.82
CA ASN A 47 13.98 22.71 13.71
C ASN A 47 13.74 22.25 15.15
N ILE A 48 14.63 22.71 16.02
CA ILE A 48 14.94 22.24 17.39
C ILE A 48 13.85 22.64 18.42
N SER A 49 12.56 22.65 18.07
CA SER A 49 11.52 23.11 19.01
C SER A 49 10.11 22.52 18.84
N LEU A 50 9.91 21.58 17.91
CA LEU A 50 8.65 20.83 17.82
C LEU A 50 8.89 19.37 18.24
N PRO A 51 7.93 18.75 18.94
CA PRO A 51 8.06 17.36 19.36
C PRO A 51 8.30 16.45 18.15
N GLU A 52 9.14 15.44 18.36
CA GLU A 52 9.61 14.51 17.34
C GLU A 52 8.46 13.96 16.47
N ASP A 53 8.71 13.91 15.15
CA ASP A 53 7.86 13.32 14.11
C ASP A 53 6.47 13.99 13.88
N GLN A 54 6.46 15.18 13.25
CA GLN A 54 5.22 15.78 12.75
C GLN A 54 4.65 14.94 11.59
N ILE A 55 3.47 14.34 11.78
CA ILE A 55 2.75 13.61 10.73
C ILE A 55 2.30 14.58 9.65
N ILE A 56 2.81 14.39 8.42
CA ILE A 56 2.41 15.16 7.24
C ILE A 56 1.14 14.57 6.63
N SER A 57 1.06 13.24 6.55
CA SER A 57 0.00 12.56 5.82
C SER A 57 -0.14 11.10 6.25
N ASN A 58 -1.38 10.63 6.24
CA ASN A 58 -1.73 9.21 6.33
C ASN A 58 -2.33 8.73 5.02
N ILE A 59 -1.85 7.59 4.54
CA ILE A 59 -2.36 6.91 3.35
C ILE A 59 -2.81 5.52 3.77
N LEU A 60 -4.07 5.19 3.51
CA LEU A 60 -4.62 3.86 3.68
C LEU A 60 -4.59 3.15 2.33
N LEU A 61 -4.01 1.96 2.30
CA LEU A 61 -3.97 1.09 1.13
C LEU A 61 -4.61 -0.25 1.51
N ARG A 62 -5.75 -0.56 0.92
CA ARG A 62 -6.46 -1.83 1.14
C ARG A 62 -6.25 -2.74 -0.06
N ILE A 63 -5.72 -3.93 0.17
CA ILE A 63 -5.53 -4.97 -0.83
C ILE A 63 -6.38 -6.17 -0.44
N ASN A 64 -7.35 -6.51 -1.28
CA ASN A 64 -8.26 -7.63 -1.04
C ASN A 64 -7.88 -8.82 -1.93
N THR A 65 -7.44 -9.91 -1.31
CA THR A 65 -7.28 -11.20 -1.96
C THR A 65 -8.54 -12.03 -1.68
N THR A 66 -9.31 -12.32 -2.71
CA THR A 66 -10.57 -13.08 -2.62
C THR A 66 -10.39 -14.49 -3.15
N MET A 67 -11.27 -15.40 -2.76
CA MET A 67 -11.35 -16.74 -3.34
C MET A 67 -11.44 -16.69 -4.87
N GLU A 68 -12.23 -15.77 -5.43
CA GLU A 68 -12.34 -15.60 -6.88
C GLU A 68 -11.02 -15.14 -7.52
N SER A 69 -10.25 -14.27 -6.83
CA SER A 69 -8.93 -13.86 -7.32
C SER A 69 -7.94 -15.02 -7.36
N VAL A 70 -8.09 -16.01 -6.48
CA VAL A 70 -7.24 -17.20 -6.40
C VAL A 70 -7.67 -18.25 -7.42
N LEU A 71 -8.96 -18.61 -7.45
CA LEU A 71 -9.49 -19.70 -8.28
C LEU A 71 -9.64 -19.31 -9.74
N LEU A 72 -10.10 -18.09 -10.01
CA LEU A 72 -10.40 -17.61 -11.36
C LEU A 72 -9.34 -16.63 -11.88
N ASN A 73 -8.22 -16.49 -11.15
CA ASN A 73 -7.15 -15.53 -11.46
C ASN A 73 -7.67 -14.11 -11.70
N LYS A 74 -8.76 -13.72 -11.02
CA LYS A 74 -9.30 -12.36 -11.10
C LYS A 74 -8.30 -11.37 -10.50
N LEU A 75 -8.35 -10.13 -11.01
CA LEU A 75 -7.47 -9.07 -10.55
C LEU A 75 -7.80 -8.66 -9.11
N LEU A 76 -6.77 -8.36 -8.32
CA LEU A 76 -6.94 -7.85 -6.97
C LEU A 76 -7.72 -6.53 -6.96
N ASN A 77 -8.63 -6.40 -5.99
CA ASN A 77 -9.23 -5.11 -5.65
C ASN A 77 -8.26 -4.36 -4.73
N ILE A 78 -7.80 -3.20 -5.20
CA ILE A 78 -6.84 -2.33 -4.52
C ILE A 78 -7.47 -0.95 -4.40
N GLU A 79 -7.58 -0.47 -3.17
CA GLU A 79 -8.16 0.83 -2.86
C GLU A 79 -7.17 1.68 -2.08
N ILE A 80 -7.10 2.96 -2.42
CA ILE A 80 -6.14 3.89 -1.84
C ILE A 80 -6.89 5.13 -1.37
N LEU A 81 -6.70 5.51 -0.10
CA LEU A 81 -7.24 6.72 0.50
C LEU A 81 -6.08 7.55 1.05
N LYS A 82 -6.07 8.86 0.78
CA LYS A 82 -5.16 9.82 1.40
C LYS A 82 -6.00 10.92 2.04
N GLY A 83 -6.02 10.99 3.37
CA GLY A 83 -7.02 11.78 4.09
C GLY A 83 -8.45 11.31 3.73
N ILE A 84 -9.30 12.25 3.32
CA ILE A 84 -10.68 11.95 2.87
C ILE A 84 -10.78 11.59 1.37
N SER A 85 -9.68 11.73 0.62
CA SER A 85 -9.68 11.59 -0.83
C SER A 85 -9.44 10.14 -1.24
N SER A 86 -10.33 9.60 -2.07
CA SER A 86 -10.18 8.28 -2.71
C SER A 86 -9.45 8.38 -4.03
N TYR A 87 -8.51 7.45 -4.23
CA TYR A 87 -7.72 7.38 -5.44
C TYR A 87 -7.93 6.04 -6.13
N LYS A 88 -8.20 6.10 -7.43
CA LYS A 88 -8.37 4.91 -8.27
C LYS A 88 -6.99 4.38 -8.68
N PHE A 89 -6.62 3.21 -8.15
CA PHE A 89 -5.44 2.50 -8.61
C PHE A 89 -5.68 1.89 -10.00
N ILE A 90 -4.82 2.20 -10.96
CA ILE A 90 -4.90 1.69 -12.33
C ILE A 90 -3.57 1.04 -12.68
N SER A 91 -3.61 -0.25 -13.02
CA SER A 91 -2.48 -0.97 -13.60
C SER A 91 -2.93 -1.68 -14.87
N LYS A 92 -2.11 -1.61 -15.91
CA LYS A 92 -2.29 -2.33 -17.18
C LYS A 92 -1.87 -3.80 -17.09
N LYS A 93 -1.25 -4.22 -15.97
CA LYS A 93 -0.75 -5.58 -15.78
C LYS A 93 -1.91 -6.52 -15.50
N LYS A 94 -1.87 -7.70 -16.12
CA LYS A 94 -2.84 -8.79 -15.96
C LYS A 94 -2.49 -9.77 -14.84
N ASN A 95 -1.27 -9.70 -14.30
CA ASN A 95 -0.79 -10.55 -13.21
C ASN A 95 -0.81 -9.76 -11.89
N ASN A 96 -1.34 -10.37 -10.83
CA ASN A 96 -1.48 -9.71 -9.52
C ASN A 96 -0.16 -9.30 -8.87
N VAL A 97 0.90 -10.11 -8.95
CA VAL A 97 2.23 -9.74 -8.44
C VAL A 97 2.78 -8.51 -9.15
N ALA A 98 2.69 -8.48 -10.49
CA ALA A 98 3.13 -7.31 -11.26
C ALA A 98 2.28 -6.06 -10.97
N ARG A 99 0.98 -6.22 -10.71
CA ARG A 99 0.11 -5.11 -10.28
C ARG A 99 0.51 -4.54 -8.92
N LEU A 100 0.91 -5.40 -7.98
CA LEU A 100 1.38 -4.97 -6.67
C LEU A 100 2.68 -4.16 -6.77
N GLN A 101 3.57 -4.53 -7.71
CA GLN A 101 4.78 -3.74 -8.01
C GLN A 101 4.46 -2.36 -8.58
N ASP A 102 3.39 -2.21 -9.37
CA ASP A 102 2.96 -0.91 -9.91
C ASP A 102 2.46 0.05 -8.79
N ILE A 103 2.18 -0.42 -7.58
CA ILE A 103 1.77 0.45 -6.45
C ILE A 103 2.88 1.45 -6.12
N SER A 104 4.15 1.05 -6.15
CA SER A 104 5.27 1.96 -5.87
C SER A 104 5.29 3.13 -6.86
N GLN A 105 5.10 2.82 -8.15
CA GLN A 105 5.01 3.84 -9.20
C GLN A 105 3.79 4.73 -9.02
N PHE A 106 2.66 4.16 -8.60
CA PHE A 106 1.45 4.92 -8.28
C PHE A 106 1.71 5.95 -7.17
N PHE A 107 2.40 5.56 -6.10
CA PHE A 107 2.74 6.47 -4.99
C PHE A 107 3.68 7.59 -5.43
N ILE A 108 4.67 7.28 -6.26
CA ILE A 108 5.57 8.29 -6.84
C ILE A 108 4.77 9.28 -7.69
N SER A 109 3.96 8.80 -8.62
CA SER A 109 3.25 9.66 -9.58
C SER A 109 2.10 10.47 -8.96
N ASN A 110 1.39 9.95 -7.96
CA ASN A 110 0.20 10.63 -7.40
C ASN A 110 0.50 11.40 -6.12
N PHE A 111 1.51 11.00 -5.36
CA PHE A 111 1.80 11.59 -4.06
C PHE A 111 3.20 12.19 -3.94
N ASN A 112 4.06 12.00 -4.95
CA ASN A 112 5.49 12.32 -4.89
C ASN A 112 6.19 11.63 -3.70
N ILE A 113 5.81 10.38 -3.45
CA ILE A 113 6.34 9.57 -2.34
C ILE A 113 7.02 8.34 -2.90
N LYS A 114 8.29 8.15 -2.56
CA LYS A 114 9.01 6.89 -2.79
C LYS A 114 8.80 5.98 -1.59
N LEU A 115 8.14 4.85 -1.80
CA LEU A 115 7.96 3.86 -0.75
C LEU A 115 9.30 3.18 -0.38
N PRO A 116 9.51 2.83 0.89
CA PRO A 116 10.62 1.97 1.29
C PRO A 116 10.55 0.58 0.62
N LYS A 117 11.68 -0.01 0.25
CA LYS A 117 11.68 -1.29 -0.48
C LYS A 117 10.99 -2.43 0.29
N ASN A 118 11.14 -2.45 1.61
CA ASN A 118 10.53 -3.47 2.48
C ASN A 118 9.00 -3.39 2.52
N ILE A 119 8.38 -2.21 2.45
CA ILE A 119 6.92 -2.13 2.31
C ILE A 119 6.48 -2.65 0.93
N GLU A 120 7.23 -2.37 -0.13
CA GLU A 120 6.92 -2.87 -1.47
C GLU A 120 6.99 -4.40 -1.54
N GLU A 121 8.04 -4.98 -0.96
CA GLU A 121 8.21 -6.44 -0.84
C GLU A 121 7.09 -7.06 0.01
N SER A 122 6.62 -6.36 1.04
CA SER A 122 5.53 -6.84 1.89
C SER A 122 4.22 -7.03 1.12
N PHE A 123 3.89 -6.18 0.14
CA PHE A 123 2.67 -6.35 -0.67
C PHE A 123 2.59 -7.73 -1.32
N ILE A 124 3.72 -8.17 -1.87
CA ILE A 124 3.84 -9.45 -2.57
C ILE A 124 3.85 -10.61 -1.58
N ALA A 125 4.58 -10.48 -0.47
CA ALA A 125 4.64 -11.51 0.56
C ALA A 125 3.26 -11.78 1.16
N GLU A 126 2.55 -10.72 1.54
CA GLU A 126 1.21 -10.78 2.12
C GLU A 126 0.19 -11.37 1.15
N HIS A 127 0.26 -10.98 -0.13
CA HIS A 127 -0.59 -11.59 -1.15
C HIS A 127 -0.31 -13.09 -1.31
N LYS A 128 0.95 -13.52 -1.33
CA LYS A 128 1.31 -14.95 -1.44
C LYS A 128 0.81 -15.75 -0.24
N GLU A 129 0.99 -15.24 0.97
CA GLU A 129 0.47 -15.85 2.20
C GLU A 129 -1.05 -15.97 2.14
N ALA A 130 -1.74 -14.89 1.76
CA ALA A 130 -3.19 -14.89 1.61
C ALA A 130 -3.69 -15.91 0.57
N VAL A 131 -3.01 -16.00 -0.58
CA VAL A 131 -3.30 -17.01 -1.61
C VAL A 131 -3.14 -18.42 -1.04
N GLN A 132 -2.08 -18.68 -0.27
CA GLN A 132 -1.83 -20.00 0.32
C GLN A 132 -2.93 -20.37 1.33
N LEU A 133 -3.30 -19.45 2.23
CA LEU A 133 -4.36 -19.67 3.20
C LEU A 133 -5.71 -19.94 2.52
N LEU A 134 -6.03 -19.16 1.48
CA LEU A 134 -7.25 -19.36 0.69
C LEU A 134 -7.25 -20.72 -0.02
N LYS A 135 -6.14 -21.12 -0.65
CA LYS A 135 -6.04 -22.46 -1.27
C LYS A 135 -6.22 -23.58 -0.26
N ASN A 136 -5.56 -23.48 0.89
CA ASN A 136 -5.66 -24.48 1.96
C ASN A 136 -7.09 -24.60 2.52
N SER A 137 -7.88 -23.53 2.46
CA SER A 137 -9.29 -23.56 2.91
C SER A 137 -10.25 -24.28 1.95
N ILE A 138 -9.77 -24.67 0.75
CA ILE A 138 -10.55 -25.38 -0.28
C ILE A 138 -10.25 -26.87 -0.27
N SER A 139 -9.02 -27.24 0.05
CA SER A 139 -8.57 -28.64 0.13
C SER A 139 -9.18 -29.30 1.35
N ILE A 140 -10.38 -29.87 1.17
CA ILE A 140 -11.04 -30.81 2.07
C ILE A 140 -10.85 -32.21 1.48
#